data_AF-A0A059AK86-F1
#
_entry.id   AF-A0A059AK86-F1
#
_cell.length_a   1.000
_cell.length_b   1.000
_cell.length_c   1.000
_cell.angle_alpha   90.00
_cell.angle_beta   90.00
_cell.angle_gamma   90.00
#
_symmetry.space_group_name_H-M   'P 1'
#
loop_
_entity.id
_entity.type
_entity.pdbx_description
1 polymer ?
#
loop_
_entity_poly.entity_id
_entity_poly.type
_entity_poly.pdbx_seq_one_letter_code
_entity_poly.pdbx_strand_id
1 'polypeptide(L)'
;MSFLNRSSALESNGITYLVIMALCRAPPAVFPRADEIKKITLPEDVYVKKFFQKYPDSKHEDAIKICGFDPPPARVFGQRVLELKETGVSEEEAMAVADMEYRLEKKAKKQAYVQLKKIAKLQGKRPPPNPYPSAIKEIQAEERKHVWDRFHNPEIRKIIQKMKEEKAAEAQYRMGGGGY
;
A
#
# COMPACT_ATOMS: atom_id res chain seq x y z
N MET A 1 -12.74 22.09 -32.54
CA MET A 1 -13.51 22.35 -33.77
C MET A 1 -13.19 21.29 -34.84
N SER A 2 -13.36 20.00 -34.53
CA SER A 2 -12.88 18.90 -35.41
C SER A 2 -13.76 17.65 -35.45
N PHE A 3 -14.81 17.54 -34.62
CA PHE A 3 -15.75 16.40 -34.67
C PHE A 3 -16.88 16.57 -35.69
N LEU A 4 -17.19 17.82 -36.10
CA LEU A 4 -18.17 18.09 -37.17
C LEU A 4 -17.63 17.83 -38.59
N ASN A 5 -16.31 17.77 -38.78
CA ASN A 5 -15.72 17.69 -40.13
C ASN A 5 -15.62 16.28 -40.73
N ARG A 6 -15.94 15.22 -39.97
CA ARG A 6 -15.96 13.84 -40.51
C ARG A 6 -17.37 13.28 -40.69
N SER A 7 -18.36 13.76 -39.93
CA SER A 7 -19.73 13.24 -39.96
C SER A 7 -20.61 13.90 -41.01
N SER A 8 -20.25 15.09 -41.49
CA SER A 8 -20.89 15.74 -42.65
C SER A 8 -20.64 15.01 -43.98
N ALA A 9 -19.75 14.02 -44.01
CA ALA A 9 -19.41 13.25 -45.20
C ALA A 9 -20.13 11.88 -45.31
N LEU A 10 -20.97 11.51 -44.32
CA LEU A 10 -21.69 10.22 -44.29
C LEU A 10 -23.19 10.43 -44.04
N GLU A 11 -23.84 11.16 -44.94
CA GLU A 11 -25.29 11.38 -44.96
C GLU A 11 -26.03 10.25 -45.70
N SER A 12 -25.97 9.01 -45.22
CA SER A 12 -26.74 7.92 -45.84
C SER A 12 -27.46 6.95 -44.91
N ASN A 13 -27.51 7.19 -43.59
CA ASN A 13 -28.29 6.36 -42.66
C ASN A 13 -29.02 7.23 -41.63
N GLY A 14 -30.36 7.19 -41.58
CA GLY A 14 -31.21 8.08 -40.76
C GLY A 14 -30.93 8.15 -39.24
N ILE A 15 -30.11 7.23 -38.69
CA ILE A 15 -29.63 7.27 -37.31
C ILE A 15 -28.59 8.39 -37.08
N THR A 16 -27.78 8.73 -38.09
CA THR A 16 -26.75 9.78 -37.95
C THR A 16 -27.36 11.18 -37.86
N TYR A 17 -28.49 11.41 -38.53
CA TYR A 17 -29.19 12.70 -38.53
C TYR A 17 -29.73 13.10 -37.15
N LEU A 18 -30.36 12.16 -36.43
CA LEU A 18 -30.90 12.42 -35.09
C LEU A 18 -29.79 12.75 -34.08
N VAL A 19 -28.65 12.06 -34.16
CA VAL A 19 -27.50 12.30 -33.28
C VAL A 19 -26.87 13.67 -33.58
N ILE A 20 -26.76 14.07 -34.84
CA ILE A 20 -26.26 15.39 -35.22
C ILE A 20 -27.18 16.49 -34.70
N MET A 21 -28.51 16.35 -34.83
CA MET A 21 -29.46 17.32 -34.31
C MET A 21 -29.36 17.44 -32.77
N ALA A 22 -29.15 16.33 -32.07
CA ALA A 22 -28.92 16.34 -30.62
C ALA A 22 -27.61 17.07 -30.25
N LEU A 23 -26.51 16.83 -30.99
CA LEU A 23 -25.21 17.48 -30.78
C LEU A 23 -25.21 18.97 -31.16
N CYS A 24 -26.01 19.38 -32.15
CA CYS A 24 -26.21 20.78 -32.48
C CYS A 24 -27.03 21.51 -31.42
N ARG A 25 -28.03 20.82 -30.85
CA ARG A 25 -28.85 21.36 -29.76
C ARG A 25 -28.08 21.45 -28.44
N ALA A 26 -27.17 20.51 -28.19
CA ALA A 26 -26.32 20.48 -27.00
C ALA A 26 -24.90 20.06 -27.40
N PRO A 27 -24.05 21.02 -27.84
CA PRO A 27 -22.68 20.70 -28.21
C PRO A 27 -21.91 20.21 -26.97
N PRO A 28 -21.02 19.23 -27.11
CA PRO A 28 -20.20 18.77 -26.00
C PRO A 28 -19.32 19.92 -25.50
N ALA A 29 -19.07 19.96 -24.20
CA ALA A 29 -18.19 20.95 -23.60
C ALA A 29 -16.79 20.87 -24.24
N VAL A 30 -16.30 21.99 -24.77
CA VAL A 30 -14.96 22.10 -25.36
C VAL A 30 -14.05 22.81 -24.37
N PHE A 31 -13.01 22.12 -23.91
CA PHE A 31 -11.96 22.71 -23.08
C PHE A 31 -10.80 23.17 -23.96
N PRO A 32 -10.10 24.26 -23.60
CA PRO A 32 -8.87 24.64 -24.27
C PRO A 32 -7.85 23.50 -24.16
N ARG A 33 -7.04 23.30 -25.21
CA ARG A 33 -5.97 22.31 -25.17
C ARG A 33 -4.91 22.79 -24.17
N ALA A 34 -4.72 22.05 -23.09
CA ALA A 34 -3.72 22.36 -22.08
C ALA A 34 -2.33 21.92 -22.55
N ASP A 35 -1.31 22.73 -22.24
CA ASP A 35 0.09 22.46 -22.59
C ASP A 35 0.71 21.40 -21.67
N GLU A 36 0.81 21.70 -20.36
CA GLU A 36 1.50 20.88 -19.36
C GLU A 36 0.65 20.60 -18.12
N ILE A 37 0.67 19.34 -17.66
CA ILE A 37 -0.04 18.91 -16.46
C ILE A 37 0.84 19.17 -15.23
N LYS A 38 0.42 20.11 -14.38
CA LYS A 38 1.12 20.40 -13.11
C LYS A 38 0.81 19.35 -12.06
N LYS A 39 1.82 18.99 -11.27
CA LYS A 39 1.65 18.10 -10.12
C LYS A 39 0.90 18.84 -9.01
N ILE A 40 -0.20 18.26 -8.53
CA ILE A 40 -0.94 18.76 -7.36
C ILE A 40 -0.13 18.42 -6.11
N THR A 41 0.14 19.43 -5.28
CA THR A 41 0.82 19.31 -3.99
C THR A 41 -0.02 20.01 -2.93
N LEU A 42 -0.14 19.39 -1.77
CA LEU A 42 -0.90 19.94 -0.65
C LEU A 42 0.07 20.39 0.46
N PRO A 43 -0.27 21.42 1.24
CA PRO A 43 0.64 22.01 2.22
C PRO A 43 1.08 21.01 3.31
N GLU A 44 0.22 20.05 3.66
CA GLU A 44 0.54 19.02 4.65
C GLU A 44 1.46 17.91 4.13
N ASP A 45 1.67 17.80 2.81
CA ASP A 45 2.49 16.74 2.20
C ASP A 45 3.94 16.79 2.69
N VAL A 46 4.43 17.96 3.12
CA VAL A 46 5.76 18.12 3.72
C VAL A 46 5.84 17.38 5.05
N TYR A 47 4.82 17.53 5.90
CA TYR A 47 4.75 16.89 7.22
C TYR A 47 4.45 15.41 7.14
N VAL A 48 3.64 14.98 6.17
CA VAL A 48 3.43 13.56 5.87
C VAL A 48 4.75 12.85 5.56
N LYS A 49 5.63 13.49 4.77
CA LYS A 49 6.98 12.94 4.50
C LYS A 49 7.83 12.85 5.76
N LYS A 50 7.86 13.91 6.58
CA LYS A 50 8.59 13.92 7.87
C LYS A 50 8.05 12.83 8.82
N PHE A 51 6.74 12.61 8.84
CA PHE A 51 6.10 11.57 9.63
C PHE A 51 6.58 10.17 9.21
N PHE A 52 6.57 9.84 7.91
CA PHE A 52 7.03 8.53 7.44
C PHE A 52 8.54 8.32 7.58
N GLN A 53 9.34 9.39 7.63
CA GLN A 53 10.76 9.30 7.98
C GLN A 53 10.94 8.89 9.45
N LYS A 54 10.11 9.42 10.35
CA LYS A 54 10.13 9.08 11.78
C LYS A 54 9.50 7.72 12.10
N TYR A 55 8.45 7.36 11.37
CA TYR A 55 7.66 6.13 11.56
C TYR A 55 7.54 5.32 10.27
N PRO A 56 8.62 4.62 9.85
CA PRO A 56 8.58 3.80 8.64
C PRO A 56 7.55 2.68 8.72
N ASP A 57 7.36 2.09 9.91
CA ASP A 57 6.44 0.97 10.14
C ASP A 57 4.96 1.34 9.96
N SER A 58 4.61 2.63 10.10
CA SER A 58 3.24 3.12 9.95
C SER A 58 2.69 2.90 8.53
N LYS A 59 3.57 2.75 7.52
CA LYS A 59 3.14 2.38 6.15
C LYS A 59 2.38 1.06 6.09
N HIS A 60 2.73 0.11 6.96
CA HIS A 60 2.09 -1.20 7.03
C HIS A 60 1.01 -1.22 8.10
N GLU A 61 1.30 -0.66 9.27
CA GLU A 61 0.39 -0.63 10.42
C GLU A 61 -0.87 0.20 10.15
N ASP A 62 -0.73 1.34 9.45
CA ASP A 62 -1.80 2.29 9.15
C ASP A 62 -1.96 2.47 7.63
N ALA A 63 -2.07 1.34 6.92
CA ALA A 63 -2.17 1.34 5.46
C ALA A 63 -3.34 2.19 4.93
N ILE A 64 -3.09 2.89 3.81
CA ILE A 64 -4.09 3.75 3.16
C ILE A 64 -5.21 2.87 2.59
N LYS A 65 -6.41 2.98 3.15
CA LYS A 65 -7.60 2.31 2.65
C LYS A 65 -8.25 3.19 1.59
N ILE A 66 -8.17 2.79 0.32
CA ILE A 66 -8.76 3.54 -0.81
C ILE A 66 -10.28 3.70 -0.63
N CYS A 67 -10.95 2.68 -0.07
CA CYS A 67 -12.39 2.71 0.21
C CYS A 67 -12.74 3.21 1.62
N GLY A 68 -11.76 3.75 2.37
CA GLY A 68 -11.97 4.28 3.71
C GLY A 68 -12.38 5.75 3.69
N PHE A 69 -13.26 6.14 4.60
CA PHE A 69 -13.58 7.55 4.84
C PHE A 69 -12.56 8.19 5.79
N ASP A 70 -11.95 7.39 6.67
CA ASP A 70 -11.03 7.89 7.67
C ASP A 70 -9.66 8.24 7.05
N PRO A 71 -9.14 9.46 7.31
CA PRO A 71 -7.83 9.85 6.81
C PRO A 71 -6.73 8.98 7.45
N PRO A 72 -5.66 8.65 6.71
CA PRO A 72 -4.49 7.99 7.29
C PRO A 72 -3.88 8.83 8.42
N PRO A 73 -3.32 8.21 9.49
CA PRO A 73 -2.73 8.94 10.61
C PRO A 73 -1.64 9.93 10.21
N ALA A 74 -0.88 9.64 9.16
CA ALA A 74 0.12 10.56 8.61
C ALA A 74 -0.50 11.87 8.10
N ARG A 75 -1.71 11.81 7.54
CA ARG A 75 -2.44 13.01 7.07
C ARG A 75 -3.05 13.78 8.23
N VAL A 76 -3.62 13.08 9.21
CA VAL A 76 -4.11 13.70 10.47
C VAL A 76 -2.98 14.45 11.16
N PHE A 77 -1.79 13.83 11.26
CA PHE A 77 -0.59 14.48 11.80
C PHE A 77 -0.24 15.75 11.01
N GLY A 78 -0.19 15.68 9.68
CA GLY A 78 0.15 16.83 8.85
C GLY A 78 -0.85 17.99 8.97
N GLN A 79 -2.15 17.67 9.00
CA GLN A 79 -3.22 18.65 9.22
C GLN A 79 -3.11 19.29 10.60
N ARG A 80 -2.88 18.47 11.64
CA ARG A 80 -2.73 18.95 13.01
C ARG A 80 -1.57 19.94 13.18
N VAL A 81 -0.45 19.67 12.51
CA VAL A 81 0.70 20.60 12.51
C VAL A 81 0.33 21.93 11.84
N LEU A 82 -0.41 21.89 10.74
CA LEU A 82 -0.88 23.11 10.08
C LEU A 82 -1.85 23.91 10.95
N GLU A 83 -2.83 23.25 11.57
CA GLU A 83 -3.77 23.89 12.51
C GLU A 83 -3.04 24.63 13.65
N LEU A 84 -2.05 23.97 14.26
CA LEU A 84 -1.27 24.57 15.34
C LEU A 84 -0.41 25.75 14.84
N LYS A 85 0.14 25.65 13.63
CA LYS A 85 0.86 26.78 13.01
C LYS A 85 -0.06 27.95 12.69
N GLU A 86 -1.30 27.71 12.28
CA GLU A 86 -2.30 28.76 12.07
C GLU A 86 -2.63 29.51 13.37
N THR A 87 -2.58 28.82 14.52
CA THR A 87 -2.73 29.47 15.84
C THR A 87 -1.49 30.25 16.31
N GLY A 88 -0.39 30.23 15.55
CA GLY A 88 0.84 30.98 15.84
C GLY A 88 1.90 30.19 16.62
N VAL A 89 1.74 28.87 16.78
CA VAL A 89 2.75 28.01 17.41
C VAL A 89 3.94 27.79 16.47
N SER A 90 5.14 27.66 17.03
CA SER A 90 6.33 27.34 16.25
C SER A 90 6.20 25.96 15.59
N GLU A 91 6.86 25.75 14.44
CA GLU A 91 6.74 24.48 13.70
C GLU A 91 7.22 23.28 14.52
N GLU A 92 8.30 23.45 15.29
CA GLU A 92 8.88 22.37 16.09
C GLU A 92 7.96 21.95 17.24
N GLU A 93 7.37 22.91 17.94
CA GLU A 93 6.41 22.66 19.00
C GLU A 93 5.12 22.05 18.43
N ALA A 94 4.62 22.55 17.31
CA ALA A 94 3.46 22.00 16.62
C ALA A 94 3.67 20.53 16.23
N MET A 95 4.85 20.21 15.68
CA MET A 95 5.23 18.83 15.36
C MET A 95 5.33 17.96 16.61
N ALA A 96 5.87 18.47 17.73
CA ALA A 96 5.99 17.72 18.98
C ALA A 96 4.62 17.40 19.61
N VAL A 97 3.68 18.35 19.56
CA VAL A 97 2.31 18.14 20.05
C VAL A 97 1.59 17.09 19.20
N ALA A 98 1.63 17.23 17.87
CA ALA A 98 1.02 16.26 16.96
C ALA A 98 1.63 14.85 17.14
N ASP A 99 2.94 14.76 17.43
CA ASP A 99 3.61 13.49 17.69
C ASP A 99 3.14 12.83 19.00
N MET A 100 2.99 13.63 20.04
CA MET A 100 2.44 13.20 21.31
C MET A 100 1.02 12.67 21.14
N GLU A 101 0.15 13.39 20.43
CA GLU A 101 -1.23 12.98 20.14
C GLU A 101 -1.26 11.62 19.41
N TYR A 102 -0.45 11.46 18.35
CA TYR A 102 -0.35 10.18 17.63
C TYR A 102 0.12 9.02 18.52
N ARG A 103 1.15 9.23 19.34
CA ARG A 103 1.67 8.20 20.26
C ARG A 103 0.65 7.79 21.31
N LEU A 104 -0.12 8.75 21.84
CA LEU A 104 -1.17 8.50 22.82
C LEU A 104 -2.29 7.67 22.20
N GLU A 105 -2.76 8.03 21.00
CA GLU A 105 -3.79 7.26 20.29
C GLU A 105 -3.33 5.83 20.03
N LYS A 106 -2.10 5.66 19.54
CA LYS A 106 -1.49 4.34 19.29
C LYS A 106 -1.39 3.50 20.56
N LYS A 107 -1.02 4.13 21.70
CA LYS A 107 -0.96 3.47 23.01
C LYS A 107 -2.35 3.06 23.49
N ALA A 108 -3.35 3.93 23.34
CA ALA A 108 -4.73 3.65 23.71
C ALA A 108 -5.30 2.47 22.92
N LYS A 109 -5.11 2.44 21.59
CA LYS A 109 -5.52 1.31 20.72
C LYS A 109 -4.88 -0.01 21.14
N LYS A 110 -3.59 0.00 21.49
CA LYS A 110 -2.88 -1.19 21.99
C LYS A 110 -3.44 -1.66 23.35
N GLN A 111 -3.73 -0.74 24.26
CA GLN A 111 -4.32 -1.08 25.56
C GLN A 111 -5.73 -1.66 25.42
N ALA A 112 -6.57 -1.05 24.57
CA ALA A 112 -7.90 -1.55 24.26
C ALA A 112 -7.85 -2.97 23.69
N TYR A 113 -6.93 -3.23 22.74
CA TYR A 113 -6.71 -4.57 22.20
C TYR A 113 -6.33 -5.59 23.28
N VAL A 114 -5.42 -5.25 24.19
CA VAL A 114 -5.01 -6.14 25.29
C VAL A 114 -6.19 -6.48 26.18
N GLN A 115 -7.05 -5.51 26.50
CA GLN A 115 -8.26 -5.73 27.28
C GLN A 115 -9.25 -6.64 26.54
N LEU A 116 -9.54 -6.34 25.27
CA LEU A 116 -10.43 -7.15 24.44
C LEU A 116 -9.93 -8.58 24.28
N LYS A 117 -8.61 -8.78 24.14
CA LYS A 117 -7.98 -10.10 24.07
C LYS A 117 -8.19 -10.90 25.36
N LYS A 118 -8.07 -10.25 26.52
CA LYS A 118 -8.33 -10.89 27.83
C LYS A 118 -9.79 -11.32 27.94
N ILE A 119 -10.72 -10.44 27.57
CA ILE A 119 -12.17 -10.74 27.57
C ILE A 119 -12.49 -11.90 26.63
N ALA A 120 -11.98 -11.87 25.39
CA ALA A 120 -12.21 -12.94 24.41
C ALA A 120 -11.71 -14.31 24.93
N LYS A 121 -10.53 -14.34 25.58
CA LYS A 121 -9.99 -15.55 26.19
C LYS A 121 -10.91 -16.08 27.31
N LEU A 122 -11.42 -15.21 28.18
CA LEU A 122 -12.36 -15.59 29.24
C LEU A 122 -13.69 -16.13 28.68
N GLN A 123 -14.15 -15.59 27.56
CA GLN A 123 -15.36 -16.03 26.87
C GLN A 123 -15.16 -17.29 25.99
N GLY A 124 -13.94 -17.82 25.88
CA GLY A 124 -13.61 -18.92 24.97
C GLY A 124 -13.70 -18.57 23.48
N LYS A 125 -13.79 -17.28 23.14
CA LYS A 125 -13.88 -16.80 21.75
C LYS A 125 -12.49 -16.49 21.20
N ARG A 126 -12.38 -16.48 19.87
CA ARG A 126 -11.16 -16.01 19.20
C ARG A 126 -10.95 -14.51 19.50
N PRO A 127 -9.71 -14.08 19.80
CA PRO A 127 -9.44 -12.68 20.03
C PRO A 127 -9.65 -11.86 18.75
N PRO A 128 -9.99 -10.57 18.88
CA PRO A 128 -10.06 -9.68 17.72
C PRO A 128 -8.72 -9.60 16.98
N PRO A 129 -8.72 -9.14 15.71
CA PRO A 129 -7.48 -8.91 14.97
C PRO A 129 -6.60 -7.87 15.71
N ASN A 130 -5.28 -8.03 15.58
CA ASN A 130 -4.34 -7.09 16.16
C ASN A 130 -4.44 -5.75 15.41
N PRO A 131 -4.64 -4.61 16.11
CA PRO A 131 -4.75 -3.30 15.46
C PRO A 131 -3.46 -2.87 14.73
N TYR A 132 -2.30 -3.39 15.15
CA TYR A 132 -1.00 -3.07 14.54
C TYR A 132 -0.25 -4.35 14.22
N PRO A 133 -0.57 -5.00 13.08
CA PRO A 133 0.17 -6.16 12.63
C PRO A 133 1.56 -5.73 12.16
N SER A 134 2.59 -6.43 12.63
CA SER A 134 3.95 -6.19 12.13
C SER A 134 4.12 -6.89 10.79
N ALA A 135 4.51 -6.14 9.76
CA ALA A 135 4.77 -6.67 8.41
C ALA A 135 5.69 -7.91 8.42
N ILE A 136 6.73 -7.88 9.27
CA ILE A 136 7.65 -9.02 9.42
C ILE A 136 6.93 -10.30 9.87
N LYS A 137 5.97 -10.20 10.79
CA LYS A 137 5.24 -11.40 11.25
C LYS A 137 4.26 -11.92 10.22
N GLU A 138 3.72 -11.06 9.37
CA GLU A 138 2.86 -11.50 8.26
C GLU A 138 3.67 -12.26 7.23
N ILE A 139 4.81 -11.69 6.78
CA ILE A 139 5.75 -12.35 5.88
C ILE A 139 6.25 -13.66 6.48
N GLN A 140 6.68 -13.65 7.75
CA GLN A 140 7.13 -14.87 8.43
C GLN A 140 6.02 -15.91 8.58
N ALA A 141 4.76 -15.51 8.75
CA ALA A 141 3.64 -16.45 8.84
C ALA A 141 3.39 -17.14 7.50
N GLU A 142 3.51 -16.39 6.40
CA GLU A 142 3.42 -16.91 5.03
C GLU A 142 4.60 -17.83 4.71
N GLU A 143 5.83 -17.39 4.99
CA GLU A 143 7.06 -18.16 4.76
C GLU A 143 7.17 -19.41 5.63
N ARG A 144 6.56 -19.43 6.82
CA ARG A 144 6.66 -20.55 7.77
C ARG A 144 6.27 -21.88 7.14
N LYS A 145 5.25 -21.87 6.26
CA LYS A 145 4.84 -23.07 5.51
C LYS A 145 5.99 -23.58 4.64
N HIS A 146 6.59 -22.69 3.86
CA HIS A 146 7.69 -23.01 2.96
C HIS A 146 8.97 -23.42 3.70
N VAL A 147 9.27 -22.76 4.83
CA VAL A 147 10.39 -23.15 5.69
C VAL A 147 10.17 -24.54 6.27
N TRP A 148 8.97 -24.84 6.76
CA TRP A 148 8.64 -26.15 7.29
C TRP A 148 8.75 -27.24 6.20
N ASP A 149 8.19 -26.99 5.01
CA ASP A 149 8.26 -27.90 3.88
C ASP A 149 9.71 -28.23 3.48
N ARG A 150 10.64 -27.26 3.52
CA ARG A 150 12.06 -27.53 3.21
C ARG A 150 12.67 -28.62 4.08
N PHE A 151 12.28 -28.70 5.34
CA PHE A 151 12.84 -29.66 6.29
C PHE A 151 12.01 -30.94 6.40
N HIS A 152 10.70 -30.89 6.18
CA HIS A 152 9.79 -31.99 6.48
C HIS A 152 9.16 -32.64 5.23
N ASN A 153 9.23 -32.01 4.07
CA ASN A 153 8.70 -32.60 2.84
C ASN A 153 9.64 -33.73 2.33
N PRO A 154 9.13 -34.98 2.20
CA PRO A 154 9.94 -36.11 1.75
C PRO A 154 10.47 -35.93 0.32
N GLU A 155 9.72 -35.26 -0.57
CA GLU A 155 10.17 -35.02 -1.96
C GLU A 155 11.34 -34.04 -2.01
N ILE A 156 11.30 -32.98 -1.20
CA ILE A 156 12.42 -32.02 -1.10
C ILE A 156 13.67 -32.70 -0.54
N ARG A 157 13.51 -33.57 0.47
CA ARG A 157 14.63 -34.35 1.02
C ARG A 157 15.25 -35.28 -0.04
N LYS A 158 14.43 -35.95 -0.85
CA LYS A 158 14.90 -36.80 -1.95
C LYS A 158 15.69 -35.99 -2.98
N ILE A 159 15.22 -34.80 -3.33
CA ILE A 159 15.92 -33.89 -4.26
C ILE A 159 17.28 -33.47 -3.69
N ILE A 160 17.33 -33.05 -2.42
CA ILE A 160 18.58 -32.66 -1.75
C ILE A 160 19.57 -33.84 -1.70
N GLN A 161 19.07 -35.04 -1.45
CA GLN A 161 19.89 -36.26 -1.41
C GLN A 161 20.51 -36.56 -2.79
N LYS A 162 19.70 -36.51 -3.86
CA LYS A 162 20.19 -36.64 -5.25
C LYS A 162 21.23 -35.58 -5.61
N MET A 163 21.01 -34.32 -5.25
CA MET A 163 21.99 -33.25 -5.48
C MET A 163 23.31 -33.48 -4.74
N LYS A 164 23.28 -34.05 -3.53
CA LYS A 164 24.51 -34.41 -2.80
C LYS A 164 25.25 -35.55 -3.48
N GLU A 165 24.54 -36.55 -3.96
CA GLU A 165 25.10 -37.69 -4.69
C GLU A 165 25.74 -37.25 -6.02
N GLU A 166 25.05 -36.41 -6.80
CA GLU A 166 25.59 -35.82 -8.04
C GLU A 166 26.84 -34.98 -7.77
N LYS A 167 26.83 -34.14 -6.72
CA LYS A 167 28.00 -33.32 -6.35
C LYS A 167 29.17 -34.17 -5.86
N ALA A 168 28.92 -35.28 -5.16
CA ALA A 168 29.95 -36.21 -4.72
C ALA A 168 30.55 -36.97 -5.91
N ALA A 169 29.72 -37.40 -6.87
CA ALA A 169 30.16 -38.05 -8.10
C ALA A 169 31.00 -37.10 -8.98
N GLU A 170 30.58 -35.83 -9.11
CA GLU A 170 31.35 -34.81 -9.84
C GLU A 170 32.70 -34.53 -9.15
N ALA A 171 32.75 -34.48 -7.82
CA ALA A 171 33.99 -34.30 -7.07
C ALA A 171 34.94 -35.50 -7.23
N GLN A 172 34.42 -36.73 -7.22
CA GLN A 172 35.20 -37.94 -7.51
C GLN A 172 35.74 -37.95 -8.95
N TYR A 173 34.93 -37.53 -9.93
CA TYR A 173 35.35 -37.41 -11.32
C TYR A 173 36.45 -36.35 -11.50
N ARG A 174 36.37 -35.22 -10.78
CA ARG A 174 37.43 -34.19 -10.76
C ARG A 174 38.71 -34.61 -10.04
N MET A 175 38.62 -35.46 -9.01
CA MET A 175 39.80 -36.01 -8.33
C MET A 175 40.47 -37.17 -9.10
N GLY A 176 39.71 -37.92 -9.90
CA GLY A 176 40.24 -39.01 -10.74
C GLY A 176 40.80 -38.58 -12.10
N GLY A 177 40.55 -37.34 -12.53
CA GLY A 177 41.02 -36.79 -13.81
C GLY A 177 42.42 -36.16 -13.78
N GLY A 178 43.31 -36.67 -12.94
CA GLY A 178 44.70 -36.25 -12.83
C GLY A 178 45.66 -37.39 -13.14
N GLY A 179 45.70 -37.81 -14.40
CA GLY A 179 46.61 -38.86 -14.84
C GLY A 179 46.38 -39.25 -16.28
N TYR A 180 46.86 -38.41 -17.21
CA TYR A 180 47.66 -38.76 -18.40
C TYR A 180 48.26 -37.47 -18.96
#